data_AF-A0A3D5UZK0-F1
#
_entry.id   AF-A0A3D5UZK0-F1
#
_cell.length_a   1.000
_cell.length_b   1.000
_cell.length_c   1.000
_cell.angle_alpha   90.00
_cell.angle_beta   90.00
_cell.angle_gamma   90.00
#
_symmetry.space_group_name_H-M   'P 1'
#
loop_
_entity.id
_entity.type
_entity.pdbx_description
1 polymer ?
#
loop_
_entity_poly.entity_id
_entity_poly.type
_entity_poly.pdbx_seq_one_letter_code
_entity_poly.pdbx_strand_id
1 'polypeptide(L)' 'KDVFVHISAVERAGMRGLDEGQAIAYDLETDQRSGKVSAANLRSA' A
#
# COMPACT_ATOMS: atom_id res chain seq x y z
N LYS A 1 0.63 -8.31 -11.31
CA LYS A 1 -0.22 -7.09 -11.30
C LYS A 1 0.41 -6.14 -10.32
N ASP A 2 1.10 -5.14 -10.83
CA ASP A 2 1.86 -4.19 -10.02
C ASP A 2 0.91 -3.16 -9.42
N VAL A 3 0.99 -2.96 -8.11
CA VAL A 3 0.13 -2.05 -7.37
C VAL A 3 1.00 -0.94 -6.81
N PHE A 4 0.60 0.31 -7.05
CA PHE A 4 1.35 1.44 -6.55
C PHE A 4 1.09 1.62 -5.05
N VAL A 5 2.15 1.75 -4.25
CA VAL A 5 2.04 2.06 -2.82
C VAL A 5 2.59 3.47 -2.60
N HIS A 6 1.81 4.32 -1.97
CA HIS A 6 2.32 5.60 -1.48
C HIS A 6 3.11 5.38 -0.19
N ILE A 7 4.27 6.04 -0.04
CA ILE A 7 5.05 6.00 1.20
C ILE A 7 4.21 6.40 2.42
N SER A 8 3.28 7.35 2.25
CA SER A 8 2.35 7.76 3.29
C SER A 8 1.44 6.63 3.79
N ALA A 9 1.10 5.65 2.95
CA ALA A 9 0.32 4.49 3.37
C ALA A 9 1.16 3.54 4.23
N VAL A 10 2.45 3.38 3.90
CA VAL A 10 3.42 2.57 4.66
C VAL A 10 3.68 3.20 6.03
N GLU A 11 3.92 4.51 6.06
CA GLU A 11 4.12 5.27 7.31
C GLU A 11 2.88 5.23 8.20
N ARG A 12 1.67 5.38 7.63
CA ARG A 12 0.40 5.26 8.37
C ARG A 12 0.18 3.88 8.96
N ALA A 13 0.71 2.85 8.32
CA ALA A 13 0.68 1.49 8.85
C ALA A 13 1.69 1.27 10.00
N GLY A 14 2.46 2.29 10.39
CA GLY A 14 3.53 2.16 11.38
C GLY A 14 4.74 1.41 10.86
N MET A 15 4.81 1.18 9.54
CA MET A 15 5.93 0.52 8.89
C MET A 15 6.93 1.57 8.41
N ARG A 16 8.23 1.29 8.60
CA ARG A 16 9.30 2.16 8.10
C ARG A 16 9.57 1.98 6.60
N GLY A 17 9.12 0.87 6.05
CA GLY A 17 9.35 0.43 4.68
C GLY A 17 8.70 -0.92 4.47
N LEU A 18 8.76 -1.41 3.23
CA LEU A 18 8.37 -2.77 2.87
C LEU A 18 9.64 -3.48 2.41
N ASP A 19 9.92 -4.62 3.04
CA ASP A 19 11.04 -5.47 2.64
C ASP A 19 10.66 -6.38 1.46
N GLU A 20 11.64 -6.77 0.65
CA GLU A 20 11.40 -7.64 -0.50
C GLU A 20 10.97 -9.04 -0.03
N GLY A 21 9.81 -9.51 -0.51
CA GLY A 21 9.24 -10.78 -0.08
C GLY A 21 8.40 -10.71 1.21
N GLN A 22 8.21 -9.52 1.79
CA GLN A 22 7.35 -9.35 2.97
C GLN A 22 5.87 -9.58 2.62
N ALA A 23 5.26 -10.57 3.28
CA ALA A 23 3.82 -10.80 3.18
C ALA A 23 3.06 -9.77 4.02
N ILE A 24 2.24 -8.95 3.35
CA ILE A 24 1.41 -7.92 3.98
C ILE A 24 0.01 -7.97 3.40
N ALA A 25 -0.97 -7.73 4.26
CA ALA A 25 -2.32 -7.45 3.81
C ALA A 25 -2.42 -5.98 3.40
N TYR A 26 -3.09 -5.70 2.29
CA TYR A 26 -3.36 -4.35 1.83
C TYR A 26 -4.76 -4.30 1.21
N ASP A 27 -5.35 -3.11 1.20
CA ASP A 27 -6.60 -2.83 0.52
C ASP A 27 -6.32 -2.08 -0.78
N LEU A 28 -7.13 -2.31 -1.82
CA LEU A 28 -6.97 -1.64 -3.11
C LEU A 28 -7.95 -0.49 -3.21
N GLU A 29 -7.43 0.73 -3.09
CA GLU A 29 -8.22 1.94 -3.30
C GLU A 29 -7.98 2.48 -4.71
N THR A 30 -9.06 2.82 -5.40
CA THR A 30 -8.98 3.48 -6.72
C THR A 30 -9.15 4.98 -6.50
N ASP A 31 -8.10 5.74 -6.74
CA ASP A 31 -8.16 7.19 -6.66
C ASP A 31 -9.06 7.73 -7.77
N GLN A 32 -10.22 8.29 -7.40
CA GLN A 32 -11.22 8.77 -8.36
C GLN A 32 -10.73 10.00 -9.17
N ARG A 33 -9.69 10.70 -8.72
CA ARG A 33 -9.11 11.85 -9.43
C ARG A 33 -8.13 11.43 -10.52
N SER A 34 -7.28 10.46 -10.24
CA SER A 34 -6.24 10.00 -11.15
C SER A 34 -6.61 8.70 -11.89
N GLY A 35 -7.67 8.00 -11.49
CA GLY A 35 -8.05 6.69 -12.00
C GLY A 35 -7.05 5.58 -11.69
N LYS A 36 -6.09 5.83 -10.78
CA LYS A 36 -5.01 4.90 -10.45
C LYS A 36 -5.41 4.04 -9.26
N VAL A 37 -5.07 2.76 -9.35
CA VAL A 37 -5.25 1.81 -8.26
C VAL A 37 -3.99 1.83 -7.39
N SER A 38 -4.17 2.14 -6.12
CA SER A 38 -3.11 2.22 -5.13
C SER A 38 -3.44 1.33 -3.93
N ALA A 39 -2.40 0.79 -3.30
CA ALA A 39 -2.55 0.04 -2.06
C ALA A 39 -2.67 1.01 -0.87
N ALA A 40 -3.72 0.81 -0.08
CA ALA A 40 -4.05 1.54 1.14
C ALA A 40 -4.17 0.56 2.32
N ASN A 41 -4.22 1.09 3.54
CA ASN A 41 -4.44 0.30 4.77
C ASN A 41 -3.51 -0.92 4.90
N LEU A 42 -2.22 -0.74 4.63
CA LEU A 42 -1.26 -1.84 4.74
C LEU A 42 -1.23 -2.37 6.18
N ARG A 43 -1.17 -3.68 6.35
CA ARG A 43 -1.04 -4.38 7.63
C ARG A 43 -0.05 -5.52 7.47
N SER A 44 0.78 -5.74 8.48
CA SER A 44 1.51 -7.00 8.61
C SER A 44 0.49 -8.15 8.70
N ALA A 45 0.67 -9.18 7.87
CA ALA A 45 -0.12 -10.39 7.93
C ALA A 45 0.12 -11.15 9.26
#